data_AF-A0A9N9GKA5-F1
#
_entry.id   AF-A0A9N9GKA5-F1
#
_cell.length_a   1.000
_cell.length_b   1.000
_cell.length_c   1.000
_cell.angle_alpha   90.00
_cell.angle_beta   90.00
_cell.angle_gamma   90.00
#
_symmetry.space_group_name_H-M   'P 1'
#
loop_
_entity.id
_entity.type
_entity.pdbx_description
1 polymer ?
#
loop_
_entity_poly.entity_id
_entity_poly.type
_entity_poly.pdbx_seq_one_letter_code
_entity_poly.pdbx_strand_id
1 'polypeptide(L)'
;MVVNSSFPEGLNSISTWGFSAFEPLTYIYFNIAFIIIAYPLYRLVAGFLKWELNEKTPSKHYSDILACVRYGFIVFVLGGYSDTFNWITILSFYVAMYGFGSLAELSFAKQSIPTWRNWAVQMWILIIVAILIILAFAAYHIYLGVVFTGVGQLGHDGIFLAWYIGCLIIPVILIIFGLLAVKEQNDRYITKKLLKIVNILNVFKKKKKDDVETQSSSDNIENSEPTATANSEENIQIKNEPQSYSKKVDVHLHHWQIFYLLAFFTRFDDPISRVAAGIVLGIYTQGMIA
;
A
#
# COMPACT_ATOMS: atom_id res chain seq x y z
N MET A 1 -35.31 -9.06 -9.27
CA MET A 1 -35.74 -9.44 -7.91
C MET A 1 -35.07 -8.49 -6.96
N VAL A 2 -35.82 -7.65 -6.25
CA VAL A 2 -35.26 -6.79 -5.21
C VAL A 2 -34.99 -7.70 -4.02
N VAL A 3 -33.72 -8.01 -3.77
CA VAL A 3 -33.32 -8.71 -2.54
C VAL A 3 -33.41 -7.67 -1.44
N ASN A 4 -34.48 -7.72 -0.66
CA ASN A 4 -34.58 -6.89 0.55
C ASN A 4 -33.39 -7.24 1.44
N SER A 5 -32.58 -6.23 1.75
CA SER A 5 -31.51 -6.34 2.73
C SER A 5 -32.07 -6.94 4.02
N SER A 6 -31.39 -7.95 4.56
CA SER A 6 -31.72 -8.55 5.87
C SER A 6 -31.38 -7.64 7.06
N PHE A 7 -30.94 -6.40 6.81
CA PHE A 7 -30.60 -5.40 7.81
C PHE A 7 -31.53 -4.19 7.72
N PRO A 8 -31.85 -3.52 8.86
CA PRO A 8 -32.73 -2.37 8.88
C PRO A 8 -32.22 -1.25 7.97
N GLU A 9 -33.12 -0.59 7.23
CA GLU A 9 -32.81 0.54 6.36
C GLU A 9 -32.31 1.73 7.20
N GLY A 10 -31.01 1.75 7.48
CA GLY A 10 -30.30 2.90 8.04
C GLY A 10 -30.04 3.97 6.98
N LEU A 11 -29.63 5.16 7.42
CA LEU A 11 -29.30 6.36 6.65
C LEU A 11 -28.30 6.11 5.49
N ASN A 12 -28.76 5.47 4.42
CA ASN A 12 -27.98 5.26 3.22
C ASN A 12 -27.96 6.58 2.45
N SER A 13 -26.86 7.32 2.53
CA SER A 13 -26.59 8.35 1.53
C SER A 13 -26.25 7.63 0.23
N ILE A 14 -27.28 7.36 -0.57
CA ILE A 14 -27.13 6.76 -1.90
C ILE A 14 -26.54 7.85 -2.81
N SER A 15 -25.22 8.04 -2.73
CA SER A 15 -24.51 8.65 -3.83
C SER A 15 -24.65 7.70 -5.01
N THR A 16 -25.26 8.18 -6.09
CA THR A 16 -25.34 7.47 -7.38
C THR A 16 -23.96 7.19 -7.99
N TRP A 17 -22.91 7.74 -7.39
CA TRP A 17 -21.49 7.58 -7.70
C TRP A 17 -20.71 6.94 -6.56
N GLY A 18 -21.36 6.19 -5.65
CA GLY A 18 -20.85 5.73 -4.34
C GLY A 18 -19.55 4.93 -4.38
N PHE A 19 -18.44 5.58 -4.69
CA PHE A 19 -17.06 5.08 -4.69
C PHE A 19 -16.69 4.52 -3.30
N SER A 20 -17.39 4.98 -2.29
CA SER A 20 -17.36 4.52 -0.91
C SER A 20 -18.79 4.52 -0.37
N ALA A 21 -19.32 3.34 -0.08
CA ALA A 21 -20.49 3.19 0.77
C ALA A 21 -19.98 2.77 2.15
N PHE A 22 -20.44 3.45 3.20
CA PHE A 22 -20.09 3.11 4.57
C PHE A 22 -21.36 2.95 5.38
N GLU A 23 -21.70 1.71 5.71
CA GLU A 23 -22.77 1.39 6.64
C GLU A 23 -22.14 0.97 7.99
N PRO A 24 -22.30 1.76 9.06
CA PRO A 24 -21.61 1.53 10.33
C PRO A 24 -21.88 0.16 10.96
N LEU A 25 -23.11 -0.36 10.89
CA LEU A 25 -23.48 -1.63 11.51
C LEU A 25 -22.82 -2.81 10.79
N THR A 26 -22.81 -2.79 9.47
CA THR A 26 -22.16 -3.76 8.58
C THR A 26 -20.65 -3.73 8.79
N TYR A 27 -20.07 -2.54 8.98
CA TYR A 27 -18.67 -2.41 9.34
C TYR A 27 -18.36 -3.04 10.71
N ILE A 28 -19.23 -2.87 11.72
CA ILE A 28 -19.09 -3.54 13.02
C ILE A 28 -19.11 -5.06 12.84
N TYR A 29 -20.07 -5.60 12.10
CA TYR A 29 -20.14 -7.05 11.83
C TYR A 29 -18.93 -7.56 11.05
N PHE A 30 -18.44 -6.80 10.08
CA PHE A 30 -17.22 -7.10 9.34
C PHE A 30 -16.01 -7.23 10.29
N ASN A 31 -15.82 -6.28 11.21
CA ASN A 31 -14.73 -6.33 12.19
C ASN A 31 -14.88 -7.51 13.15
N ILE A 32 -16.10 -7.79 13.63
CA ILE A 32 -16.36 -8.93 14.52
C ILE A 32 -15.99 -10.24 13.79
N ALA A 33 -16.50 -10.43 12.58
CA ALA A 33 -16.33 -11.66 11.81
C ALA A 33 -14.88 -11.90 11.39
N PHE A 34 -14.18 -10.88 10.89
CA PHE A 34 -12.87 -11.04 10.26
C PHE A 34 -11.66 -10.68 11.11
N ILE A 35 -11.87 -10.01 12.25
CA ILE A 35 -10.77 -9.55 13.09
C ILE A 35 -10.94 -10.08 14.51
N ILE A 36 -12.03 -9.73 15.19
CA ILE A 36 -12.21 -10.03 16.61
C ILE A 36 -12.33 -11.55 16.86
N ILE A 37 -13.09 -12.27 16.03
CA ILE A 37 -13.22 -13.73 16.15
C ILE A 37 -12.03 -14.43 15.48
N ALA A 38 -11.67 -14.02 14.26
CA ALA A 38 -10.66 -14.70 13.46
C ALA A 38 -9.28 -14.73 14.13
N TYR A 39 -8.86 -13.63 14.76
CA TYR A 39 -7.53 -13.50 15.36
C TYR A 39 -7.26 -14.54 16.47
N PRO A 40 -8.04 -14.60 17.57
CA PRO A 40 -7.85 -15.61 18.60
C PRO A 40 -8.12 -17.03 18.08
N LEU A 41 -9.13 -17.20 17.23
CA LEU A 41 -9.49 -18.52 16.71
C LEU A 41 -8.34 -19.13 15.88
N TYR A 42 -7.70 -18.34 15.02
CA TYR A 42 -6.55 -18.80 14.26
C TYR A 42 -5.39 -19.21 15.17
N ARG A 43 -5.03 -18.39 16.17
CA ARG A 43 -3.94 -18.71 17.11
C ARG A 43 -4.23 -19.99 17.90
N LEU A 44 -5.48 -20.21 18.31
CA LEU A 44 -5.89 -21.44 19.01
C LEU A 44 -5.76 -22.67 18.12
N VAL A 45 -6.30 -22.61 16.90
CA VAL A 45 -6.24 -23.73 15.94
C VAL A 45 -4.80 -24.01 15.53
N ALA A 46 -4.02 -22.98 15.19
CA ALA A 46 -2.62 -23.11 14.83
C ALA A 46 -1.80 -23.70 16.00
N GLY A 47 -2.06 -23.28 17.23
CA GLY A 47 -1.43 -23.87 18.42
C GLY A 47 -1.81 -25.34 18.63
N PHE A 48 -3.08 -25.70 18.43
CA PHE A 48 -3.55 -27.09 18.50
C PHE A 48 -2.90 -27.98 17.43
N LEU A 49 -2.77 -27.48 16.20
CA LEU A 49 -2.15 -28.17 15.07
C LEU A 49 -0.61 -28.07 15.08
N LYS A 50 -0.02 -27.38 16.06
CA LYS A 50 1.43 -27.14 16.18
C LYS A 50 2.05 -26.48 14.94
N TRP A 51 1.32 -25.56 14.31
CA TRP A 51 1.84 -24.72 13.24
C TRP A 51 2.91 -23.77 13.77
N GLU A 52 3.83 -23.38 12.90
CA GLU A 52 4.85 -22.38 13.23
C GLU A 52 4.17 -21.03 13.42
N LEU A 53 4.29 -20.49 14.63
CA LEU A 53 3.72 -19.21 15.02
C LEU A 53 4.83 -18.31 15.56
N ASN A 54 4.78 -17.03 15.22
CA ASN A 54 5.66 -16.06 15.83
C ASN A 54 5.29 -15.86 17.31
N GLU A 55 6.30 -15.88 18.17
CA GLU A 55 6.14 -15.43 19.55
C GLU A 55 5.88 -13.93 19.55
N LYS A 56 4.76 -13.53 20.15
CA LYS A 56 4.29 -12.14 20.16
C LYS A 56 3.94 -11.75 21.59
N THR A 57 4.42 -10.58 22.01
CA THR A 57 4.00 -9.96 23.27
C THR A 57 2.53 -9.51 23.17
N PRO A 58 1.83 -9.29 24.31
CA PRO A 58 0.47 -8.74 24.29
C PRO A 58 0.38 -7.39 23.55
N SER A 59 1.39 -6.54 23.65
CA SER A 59 1.45 -5.26 22.93
C SER A 59 1.57 -5.47 21.41
N LYS A 60 2.33 -6.47 20.97
CA LYS A 60 2.44 -6.82 19.55
C LYS A 60 1.13 -7.39 19.01
N HIS A 61 0.45 -8.25 19.77
CA HIS A 61 -0.89 -8.73 19.44
C HIS A 61 -1.89 -7.59 19.25
N TYR A 62 -1.93 -6.66 20.20
CA TYR A 62 -2.78 -5.47 20.10
C TYR A 62 -2.45 -4.61 18.88
N SER A 63 -1.16 -4.40 18.59
CA SER A 63 -0.70 -3.65 17.42
C SER A 63 -1.15 -4.31 16.10
N ASP A 64 -1.07 -5.65 16.01
CA ASP A 64 -1.51 -6.39 14.83
C ASP A 64 -3.04 -6.31 14.64
N ILE A 65 -3.83 -6.42 15.72
CA ILE A 65 -5.29 -6.23 15.68
C ILE A 65 -5.64 -4.81 15.21
N LEU A 66 -5.01 -3.77 15.78
CA LEU A 66 -5.23 -2.39 15.34
C LEU A 66 -4.80 -2.15 13.89
N ALA A 67 -3.75 -2.83 13.42
CA ALA A 67 -3.39 -2.82 12.01
C ALA A 67 -4.50 -3.45 11.16
N CYS A 68 -5.01 -4.63 11.54
CA CYS A 68 -6.13 -5.28 10.84
C CYS A 68 -7.37 -4.40 10.79
N VAL A 69 -7.72 -3.68 11.86
CA VAL A 69 -8.87 -2.75 11.87
C VAL A 69 -8.63 -1.58 10.90
N ARG A 70 -7.43 -0.96 10.94
CA ARG A 70 -7.09 0.17 10.06
C ARG A 70 -7.12 -0.22 8.58
N TYR A 71 -6.54 -1.35 8.24
CA TYR A 71 -6.54 -1.84 6.86
C TYR A 71 -7.91 -2.41 6.46
N GLY A 72 -8.59 -3.07 7.40
CA GLY A 72 -9.96 -3.55 7.25
C GLY A 72 -10.92 -2.41 6.90
N PHE A 73 -10.75 -1.21 7.48
CA PHE A 73 -11.49 -0.02 7.08
C PHE A 73 -11.28 0.34 5.60
N ILE A 74 -10.03 0.40 5.15
CA ILE A 74 -9.69 0.74 3.76
C ILE A 74 -10.30 -0.28 2.80
N VAL A 75 -10.15 -1.58 3.11
CA VAL A 75 -10.70 -2.67 2.31
C VAL A 75 -12.22 -2.64 2.33
N PHE A 76 -12.85 -2.42 3.48
CA PHE A 76 -14.30 -2.31 3.62
C PHE A 76 -14.88 -1.22 2.73
N VAL A 77 -14.30 -0.02 2.82
CA VAL A 77 -14.76 1.16 2.09
C VAL A 77 -14.51 1.03 0.59
N LEU A 78 -13.29 0.66 0.18
CA LEU A 78 -12.92 0.59 -1.24
C LEU A 78 -13.44 -0.66 -1.94
N GLY A 79 -13.58 -1.76 -1.20
CA GLY A 79 -14.12 -3.02 -1.69
C GLY A 79 -15.65 -3.08 -1.70
N GLY A 80 -16.35 -2.02 -1.25
CA GLY A 80 -17.81 -1.95 -1.30
C GLY A 80 -18.49 -2.96 -0.37
N TYR A 81 -17.87 -3.30 0.76
CA TYR A 81 -18.39 -4.32 1.67
C TYR A 81 -19.64 -3.89 2.43
N SER A 82 -20.04 -2.62 2.38
CA SER A 82 -21.38 -2.24 2.83
C SER A 82 -22.48 -2.98 2.06
N ASP A 83 -22.24 -3.31 0.78
CA ASP A 83 -23.22 -3.97 -0.09
C ASP A 83 -22.86 -5.44 -0.36
N THR A 84 -21.57 -5.78 -0.44
CA THR A 84 -21.13 -7.11 -0.84
C THR A 84 -20.89 -8.07 0.32
N PHE A 85 -20.78 -7.59 1.55
CA PHE A 85 -20.52 -8.42 2.73
C PHE A 85 -21.70 -9.34 3.05
N ASN A 86 -21.45 -10.65 2.99
CA ASN A 86 -22.44 -11.65 3.34
C ASN A 86 -21.80 -12.95 3.84
N TRP A 87 -22.63 -13.96 4.10
CA TRP A 87 -22.19 -15.25 4.61
C TRP A 87 -21.24 -16.02 3.67
N ILE A 88 -21.32 -15.84 2.35
CA ILE A 88 -20.42 -16.50 1.38
C ILE A 88 -18.99 -15.98 1.57
N THR A 89 -18.85 -14.66 1.70
CA THR A 89 -17.58 -14.01 2.01
C THR A 89 -17.03 -14.51 3.34
N ILE A 90 -17.90 -14.62 4.37
CA ILE A 90 -17.51 -15.11 5.70
C ILE A 90 -16.99 -16.54 5.65
N LEU A 91 -17.73 -17.45 5.01
CA LEU A 91 -17.35 -18.85 4.90
C LEU A 91 -16.03 -18.99 4.11
N SER A 92 -15.94 -18.32 2.96
CA SER A 92 -14.75 -18.36 2.10
C SER A 92 -13.52 -17.81 2.80
N PHE A 93 -13.69 -16.78 3.64
CA PHE A 93 -12.63 -16.23 4.49
C PHE A 93 -12.05 -17.27 5.43
N TYR A 94 -12.89 -17.97 6.21
CA TYR A 94 -12.38 -18.94 7.18
C TYR A 94 -11.75 -20.14 6.47
N VAL A 95 -12.35 -20.63 5.39
CA VAL A 95 -11.77 -21.70 4.57
C VAL A 95 -10.38 -21.28 4.04
N ALA A 96 -10.26 -20.07 3.51
CA ALA A 96 -8.99 -19.59 2.96
C ALA A 96 -7.94 -19.32 4.04
N MET A 97 -8.33 -18.73 5.18
CA MET A 97 -7.41 -18.44 6.29
C MET A 97 -6.73 -19.72 6.80
N TYR A 98 -7.51 -20.78 7.04
CA TYR A 98 -6.95 -22.07 7.49
C TYR A 98 -6.32 -22.88 6.36
N GLY A 99 -6.90 -22.85 5.17
CA GLY A 99 -6.33 -23.51 3.99
C GLY A 99 -4.95 -22.97 3.66
N PHE A 100 -4.79 -21.65 3.67
CA PHE A 100 -3.51 -20.99 3.44
C PHE A 100 -2.51 -21.24 4.58
N GLY A 101 -2.95 -21.18 5.84
CA GLY A 101 -2.11 -21.57 6.98
C GLY A 101 -1.59 -23.02 6.84
N SER A 102 -2.45 -23.94 6.42
CA SER A 102 -2.07 -25.34 6.17
C SER A 102 -1.07 -25.49 5.01
N LEU A 103 -1.24 -24.72 3.94
CA LEU A 103 -0.29 -24.69 2.81
C LEU A 103 1.08 -24.16 3.24
N ALA A 104 1.12 -23.15 4.12
CA ALA A 104 2.36 -22.58 4.63
C ALA A 104 3.18 -23.56 5.49
N GLU A 105 2.52 -24.57 6.08
CA GLU A 105 3.20 -25.60 6.87
C GLU A 105 3.85 -26.71 6.03
N LEU A 106 3.60 -26.75 4.72
CA LEU A 106 4.25 -27.72 3.84
C LEU A 106 5.75 -27.44 3.79
N SER A 107 6.56 -28.49 3.95
CA SER A 107 8.03 -28.37 4.04
C SER A 107 8.66 -27.68 2.82
N PHE A 108 8.08 -27.88 1.63
CA PHE A 108 8.54 -27.21 0.41
C PHE A 108 8.04 -25.76 0.29
N ALA A 109 6.99 -25.36 1.01
CA ALA A 109 6.45 -24.00 1.00
C ALA A 109 7.17 -23.06 1.97
N LYS A 110 7.94 -23.61 2.93
CA LYS A 110 8.79 -22.86 3.88
C LYS A 110 10.05 -22.30 3.23
N GLN A 111 9.89 -21.54 2.16
CA GLN A 111 10.99 -20.96 1.38
C GLN A 111 10.82 -19.45 1.24
N SER A 112 11.93 -18.71 1.34
CA SER A 112 11.90 -17.25 1.26
C SER A 112 12.07 -16.77 -0.18
N ILE A 113 11.42 -15.65 -0.52
CA ILE A 113 11.49 -15.02 -1.85
C ILE A 113 12.92 -14.72 -2.31
N PRO A 114 13.86 -14.24 -1.47
CA PRO A 114 15.24 -14.00 -1.91
C PRO A 114 15.95 -15.23 -2.47
N THR A 115 15.51 -16.43 -2.08
CA THR A 115 16.09 -17.71 -2.52
C THR A 115 15.35 -18.34 -3.70
N TRP A 116 14.51 -17.58 -4.42
CA TRP A 116 13.60 -18.10 -5.46
C TRP A 116 14.26 -18.97 -6.54
N ARG A 117 15.53 -18.70 -6.88
CA ARG A 117 16.29 -19.48 -7.87
C ARG A 117 16.58 -20.91 -7.41
N ASN A 118 16.60 -21.13 -6.09
CA ASN A 118 16.88 -22.41 -5.47
C ASN A 118 15.61 -23.09 -4.96
N TRP A 119 14.44 -22.59 -5.32
CA TRP A 119 13.18 -23.16 -4.86
C TRP A 119 12.99 -24.58 -5.39
N ALA A 120 12.35 -25.41 -4.57
CA ALA A 120 11.97 -26.75 -4.98
C ALA A 120 10.91 -26.67 -6.08
N VAL A 121 10.86 -27.66 -6.99
CA VAL A 121 9.90 -27.67 -8.11
C VAL A 121 8.46 -27.61 -7.60
N GLN A 122 8.15 -28.21 -6.45
CA GLN A 122 6.83 -28.15 -5.81
C GLN A 122 6.43 -26.72 -5.44
N MET A 123 7.36 -25.90 -4.95
CA MET A 123 7.11 -24.49 -4.63
C MET A 123 6.85 -23.67 -5.89
N TRP A 124 7.59 -23.95 -6.98
CA TRP A 124 7.32 -23.35 -8.29
C TRP A 124 5.93 -23.69 -8.81
N ILE A 125 5.52 -24.95 -8.72
CA ILE A 125 4.18 -25.38 -9.11
C ILE A 125 3.13 -24.63 -8.29
N LEU A 126 3.29 -24.56 -6.96
CA LEU A 126 2.39 -23.83 -6.06
C LEU A 126 2.25 -22.36 -6.48
N ILE A 127 3.35 -21.67 -6.74
CA ILE A 127 3.36 -20.26 -7.12
C ILE A 127 2.76 -20.04 -8.51
N ILE A 128 3.07 -20.89 -9.49
CA ILE A 128 2.49 -20.79 -10.84
C ILE A 128 0.98 -20.98 -10.77
N VAL A 129 0.50 -21.98 -10.02
CA VAL A 129 -0.94 -22.21 -9.82
C VAL A 129 -1.59 -20.99 -9.15
N ALA A 130 -0.98 -20.44 -8.10
CA ALA A 130 -1.49 -19.23 -7.44
C ALA A 130 -1.57 -18.03 -8.41
N ILE A 131 -0.55 -17.81 -9.25
CA ILE A 131 -0.53 -16.75 -10.25
C ILE A 131 -1.67 -16.95 -11.27
N LEU A 132 -1.85 -18.17 -11.79
CA LEU A 132 -2.91 -18.48 -12.75
C LEU A 132 -4.30 -18.23 -12.15
N ILE A 133 -4.52 -18.60 -10.89
CA ILE A 133 -5.77 -18.33 -10.18
C ILE A 133 -6.01 -16.83 -10.04
N ILE A 134 -5.00 -16.05 -9.64
CA ILE A 134 -5.10 -14.58 -9.52
C ILE A 134 -5.42 -13.95 -10.87
N LEU A 135 -4.76 -14.37 -11.95
CA LEU A 135 -5.02 -13.87 -13.30
C LEU A 135 -6.44 -14.21 -13.78
N ALA A 136 -6.92 -15.43 -13.49
CA ALA A 136 -8.29 -15.82 -13.81
C ALA A 136 -9.32 -14.98 -13.06
N PHE A 137 -9.13 -14.75 -11.76
CA PHE A 137 -10.00 -13.86 -10.98
C PHE A 137 -9.94 -12.43 -11.49
N ALA A 138 -8.75 -11.91 -11.81
CA ALA A 138 -8.61 -10.56 -12.34
C ALA A 138 -9.34 -10.40 -13.68
N ALA A 139 -9.17 -11.35 -14.61
CA ALA A 139 -9.88 -11.35 -15.89
C ALA A 139 -11.41 -11.43 -15.71
N TYR A 140 -11.87 -12.29 -14.80
CA TYR A 140 -13.30 -12.42 -14.48
C TYR A 140 -13.88 -11.14 -13.89
N HIS A 141 -13.17 -10.47 -12.99
CA HIS A 141 -13.62 -9.20 -12.41
C HIS A 141 -13.58 -8.04 -13.41
N ILE A 142 -12.64 -8.02 -14.34
CA ILE A 142 -12.66 -7.08 -15.47
C ILE A 142 -13.91 -7.32 -16.33
N TYR A 143 -14.21 -8.60 -16.62
CA TYR A 143 -15.44 -8.97 -17.33
C TYR A 143 -16.70 -8.52 -16.57
N LEU A 144 -16.80 -8.75 -15.26
CA LEU A 144 -17.89 -8.24 -14.43
C LEU A 144 -17.97 -6.72 -14.45
N GLY A 145 -16.82 -6.04 -14.41
CA GLY A 145 -16.72 -4.60 -14.57
C GLY A 145 -17.36 -4.14 -15.88
N VAL A 146 -17.03 -4.76 -17.01
CA VAL A 146 -17.60 -4.42 -18.33
C VAL A 146 -19.10 -4.70 -18.39
N VAL A 147 -19.55 -5.85 -17.88
CA VAL A 147 -20.97 -6.26 -17.96
C VAL A 147 -21.86 -5.41 -17.06
N PHE A 148 -21.46 -5.20 -15.80
CA PHE A 148 -22.26 -4.45 -14.83
C PHE A 148 -22.19 -2.93 -15.00
N THR A 149 -21.28 -2.42 -15.84
CA THR A 149 -21.28 -1.02 -16.30
C THR A 149 -21.89 -0.84 -17.70
N GLY A 150 -22.69 -1.80 -18.17
CA GLY A 150 -23.38 -1.72 -19.46
C GLY A 150 -24.42 -0.60 -19.54
N VAL A 151 -24.85 -0.27 -20.77
CA VAL A 151 -25.80 0.82 -21.07
C VAL A 151 -27.07 0.68 -20.21
N GLY A 152 -27.32 1.65 -19.34
CA GLY A 152 -28.46 1.68 -18.41
C GLY A 152 -28.19 1.29 -16.95
N GLN A 153 -26.96 0.93 -16.57
CA GLN A 153 -26.56 0.66 -15.17
C GLN A 153 -25.41 1.58 -14.71
N LEU A 154 -25.08 1.57 -13.40
CA LEU A 154 -24.06 2.43 -12.78
C LEU A 154 -22.77 2.49 -13.61
N GLY A 155 -22.28 3.69 -13.94
CA GLY A 155 -20.99 3.88 -14.61
C GLY A 155 -21.04 4.03 -16.14
N HIS A 156 -22.14 4.59 -16.66
CA HIS A 156 -22.48 4.78 -18.09
C HIS A 156 -21.40 5.40 -19.00
N ASP A 157 -20.33 5.98 -18.42
CA ASP A 157 -19.33 6.76 -19.16
C ASP A 157 -17.98 6.03 -19.29
N GLY A 158 -17.89 4.75 -18.90
CA GLY A 158 -16.61 4.03 -18.81
C GLY A 158 -15.69 4.57 -17.69
N ILE A 159 -16.14 5.61 -16.99
CA ILE A 159 -15.45 6.25 -15.87
C ILE A 159 -15.13 5.22 -14.78
N PHE A 160 -16.06 4.33 -14.44
CA PHE A 160 -15.81 3.28 -13.45
C PHE A 160 -14.66 2.35 -13.85
N LEU A 161 -14.63 1.88 -15.10
CA LEU A 161 -13.56 1.04 -15.60
C LEU A 161 -12.21 1.78 -15.61
N ALA A 162 -12.21 3.06 -16.01
CA ALA A 162 -11.03 3.90 -15.96
C ALA A 162 -10.50 4.06 -14.52
N TRP A 163 -11.37 4.26 -13.53
CA TRP A 163 -10.99 4.26 -12.11
C TRP A 163 -10.50 2.91 -11.63
N TYR A 164 -11.21 1.84 -11.98
CA TYR A 164 -10.90 0.47 -11.61
C TYR A 164 -9.49 0.08 -12.06
N ILE A 165 -9.16 0.38 -13.32
CA ILE A 165 -7.82 0.18 -13.89
C ILE A 165 -6.83 1.20 -13.31
N GLY A 166 -7.24 2.45 -13.11
CA GLY A 166 -6.43 3.51 -12.52
C GLY A 166 -5.94 3.17 -11.11
N CYS A 167 -6.74 2.48 -10.30
CA CYS A 167 -6.35 2.01 -8.97
C CYS A 167 -5.20 0.99 -9.01
N LEU A 168 -4.98 0.29 -10.12
CA LEU A 168 -3.82 -0.60 -10.30
C LEU A 168 -2.49 0.18 -10.38
N ILE A 169 -2.53 1.49 -10.64
CA ILE A 169 -1.35 2.37 -10.65
C ILE A 169 -0.90 2.69 -9.22
N ILE A 170 -1.81 2.67 -8.23
CA ILE A 170 -1.50 3.07 -6.85
C ILE A 170 -0.35 2.22 -6.26
N PRO A 171 -0.35 0.88 -6.35
CA PRO A 171 0.78 0.09 -5.84
C PRO A 171 2.10 0.39 -6.55
N VAL A 172 2.08 0.65 -7.85
CA VAL A 172 3.29 1.04 -8.60
C VAL A 172 3.85 2.34 -8.03
N ILE A 173 2.99 3.32 -7.76
CA ILE A 173 3.38 4.59 -7.10
C ILE A 173 3.95 4.33 -5.71
N LEU A 174 3.31 3.47 -4.89
CA LEU A 174 3.78 3.15 -3.55
C LEU A 174 5.14 2.40 -3.57
N ILE A 175 5.36 1.51 -4.53
CA ILE A 175 6.65 0.83 -4.72
C ILE A 175 7.72 1.86 -5.12
N ILE A 176 7.40 2.78 -6.04
CA ILE A 176 8.31 3.86 -6.43
C ILE A 176 8.66 4.72 -5.21
N PHE A 177 7.68 5.10 -4.38
CA PHE A 177 7.93 5.83 -3.14
C PHE A 177 8.78 5.04 -2.15
N GLY A 178 8.55 3.73 -1.98
CA GLY A 178 9.38 2.87 -1.15
C GLY A 178 10.84 2.83 -1.62
N LEU A 179 11.06 2.67 -2.94
CA LEU A 179 12.39 2.70 -3.55
C LEU A 179 13.06 4.07 -3.39
N LEU A 180 12.31 5.15 -3.58
CA LEU A 180 12.82 6.52 -3.37
C LEU A 180 13.17 6.76 -1.90
N ALA A 181 12.36 6.29 -0.96
CA ALA A 181 12.62 6.41 0.47
C ALA A 181 13.88 5.63 0.89
N VAL A 182 14.04 4.39 0.41
CA VAL A 182 15.26 3.60 0.66
C VAL A 182 16.48 4.26 0.05
N LYS A 183 16.38 4.76 -1.18
CA LYS A 183 17.47 5.50 -1.82
C LYS A 183 17.80 6.80 -1.09
N GLU A 184 16.80 7.48 -0.55
CA GLU A 184 17.00 8.68 0.26
C GLU A 184 17.69 8.34 1.58
N GLN A 185 17.24 7.30 2.27
CA GLN A 185 17.84 6.89 3.54
C GLN A 185 19.27 6.38 3.38
N ASN A 186 19.55 5.61 2.31
CA ASN A 186 20.88 5.03 2.10
C ASN A 186 21.86 6.00 1.44
N ASP A 187 21.41 6.81 0.47
CA ASP A 187 22.32 7.62 -0.37
C ASP A 187 22.10 9.13 -0.25
N ARG A 188 21.03 9.57 0.43
CA ARG A 188 20.53 10.96 0.47
C ARG A 188 20.34 11.57 -0.92
N TYR A 189 19.82 10.77 -1.85
CA TYR A 189 19.72 11.13 -3.26
C TYR A 189 18.89 12.39 -3.54
N ILE A 190 17.70 12.51 -2.96
CA ILE A 190 16.79 13.66 -3.08
C ILE A 190 17.43 14.86 -2.38
N THR A 191 17.93 14.69 -1.16
CA THR A 191 18.61 15.77 -0.41
C THR A 191 19.78 16.34 -1.20
N LYS A 192 20.66 15.50 -1.76
CA LYS A 192 21.80 15.93 -2.59
C LYS A 192 21.35 16.70 -3.84
N LYS A 193 20.28 16.24 -4.51
CA LYS A 193 19.71 16.96 -5.67
C LYS A 193 19.13 18.32 -5.29
N LEU A 194 18.38 18.40 -4.20
CA LEU A 194 17.81 19.66 -3.71
C LEU A 194 18.91 20.65 -3.31
N LEU A 195 19.94 20.19 -2.58
CA LEU A 195 21.10 21.02 -2.23
C LEU A 195 21.81 21.56 -3.48
N LYS A 196 21.96 20.74 -4.53
CA LYS A 196 22.53 21.19 -5.81
C LYS A 196 21.68 22.29 -6.46
N ILE A 197 20.35 22.16 -6.47
CA ILE A 197 19.44 23.18 -7.01
C ILE A 197 19.52 24.48 -6.19
N VAL A 198 19.51 24.39 -4.87
CA VAL A 198 19.64 25.54 -3.96
C VAL A 198 20.98 26.26 -4.19
N ASN A 199 22.08 25.53 -4.32
CA ASN A 199 23.39 26.11 -4.60
C ASN A 199 23.41 26.86 -5.95
N ILE A 200 22.80 26.30 -6.99
CA ILE A 200 22.66 26.97 -8.30
C ILE A 200 21.85 28.27 -8.16
N LEU A 201 20.70 28.24 -7.46
CA LEU A 201 19.86 29.42 -7.25
C LEU A 201 20.58 30.52 -6.46
N ASN A 202 21.40 30.15 -5.47
CA ASN A 202 22.19 31.11 -4.69
C ASN A 202 23.29 31.78 -5.54
N VAL A 203 23.95 31.03 -6.44
CA VAL A 203 24.92 31.60 -7.38
C VAL A 203 24.26 32.64 -8.30
N PHE A 204 23.06 32.35 -8.82
CA PHE A 204 22.31 33.30 -9.65
C PHE A 204 21.89 34.56 -8.87
N LYS A 205 21.49 34.42 -7.59
CA LYS A 205 21.16 35.57 -6.74
C LYS A 205 22.39 36.45 -6.45
N LYS A 206 23.55 35.84 -6.18
CA LYS A 206 24.80 36.58 -5.95
C LYS A 206 25.20 37.37 -7.19
N LYS A 207 25.20 36.73 -8.36
CA LYS A 207 25.51 37.41 -9.64
C LYS A 207 24.60 38.61 -9.90
N LYS A 208 23.29 38.47 -9.68
CA LYS A 208 22.33 39.59 -9.85
C LYS A 208 22.61 40.75 -8.88
N LYS A 209 23.08 40.47 -7.67
CA LYS A 209 23.43 41.52 -6.70
C LYS A 209 24.70 42.26 -7.14
N ASP A 210 25.72 41.52 -7.57
CA ASP A 210 27.00 42.08 -8.04
C ASP A 210 26.80 42.95 -9.30
N ASP A 211 25.92 42.54 -10.23
CA ASP A 211 25.57 43.31 -11.42
C ASP A 211 24.84 44.64 -11.08
N VAL A 212 24.02 44.66 -10.01
CA VAL A 212 23.30 45.86 -9.56
C VAL A 212 24.23 46.84 -8.83
N GLU A 213 25.14 46.34 -7.99
CA GLU A 213 26.12 47.20 -7.30
C GLU A 213 27.12 47.80 -8.30
N THR A 214 27.55 47.04 -9.32
CA THR A 214 28.48 47.54 -10.35
C THR A 214 27.90 48.68 -11.19
N GLN A 215 26.57 48.73 -11.39
CA GLN A 215 25.91 49.86 -12.07
C GLN A 215 25.71 51.09 -11.17
N SER A 216 25.70 50.95 -9.85
CA SER A 216 25.52 52.07 -8.92
C SER A 216 26.82 52.82 -8.60
N SER A 217 27.99 52.26 -8.92
CA SER A 217 29.29 52.82 -8.54
C SER A 217 30.05 53.51 -9.69
N SER A 218 29.39 53.73 -10.84
CA SER A 218 30.01 54.34 -12.03
C SER A 218 30.17 55.87 -11.96
N ASP A 219 29.67 56.57 -10.93
CA ASP A 219 29.62 58.05 -10.91
C ASP A 219 30.52 58.74 -9.87
N ASN A 220 31.39 58.05 -9.13
CA ASN A 220 32.32 58.70 -8.20
C ASN A 220 33.74 58.13 -8.31
N ILE A 221 34.54 58.69 -9.23
CA ILE A 221 35.99 58.54 -9.25
C ILE A 221 36.60 59.84 -8.74
N GLU A 222 37.04 59.86 -7.48
CA GLU A 222 38.18 60.67 -7.07
C GLU A 222 38.86 60.11 -5.80
N ASN A 223 40.12 59.69 -5.98
CA ASN A 223 41.23 59.61 -5.02
C ASN A 223 41.03 58.88 -3.68
N SER A 224 41.54 57.63 -3.58
CA SER A 224 42.17 57.13 -2.33
C SER A 224 43.15 55.98 -2.58
N GLU A 225 44.20 55.95 -1.78
CA GLU A 225 45.43 55.14 -1.81
C GLU A 225 45.29 53.61 -1.60
N PRO A 226 46.31 52.81 -1.97
CA PRO A 226 46.29 51.36 -1.88
C PRO A 226 46.76 50.87 -0.50
N THR A 227 45.84 50.45 0.36
CA THR A 227 46.18 49.72 1.60
C THR A 227 46.05 48.23 1.36
N ALA A 228 47.21 47.56 1.29
CA ALA A 228 47.33 46.11 1.21
C ALA A 228 46.91 45.48 2.55
N THR A 229 45.74 44.83 2.57
CA THR A 229 45.37 43.93 3.67
C THR A 229 45.00 42.58 3.07
N ALA A 230 46.01 41.71 3.00
CA ALA A 230 45.87 40.29 2.76
C ALA A 230 45.20 39.66 3.99
N ASN A 231 43.86 39.63 4.02
CA ASN A 231 43.12 38.74 4.89
C ASN A 231 42.52 37.66 4.00
N SER A 232 43.21 36.52 4.01
CA SER A 232 42.74 35.20 3.66
C SER A 232 41.28 35.00 4.05
N GLU A 233 40.39 35.18 3.08
CA GLU A 233 39.10 34.51 3.06
C GLU A 233 39.41 33.01 2.99
N GLU A 234 39.61 32.42 4.17
CA GLU A 234 39.52 31.01 4.38
C GLU A 234 38.16 30.60 3.83
N ASN A 235 38.22 30.06 2.62
CA ASN A 235 37.18 29.33 1.95
C ASN A 235 36.86 28.13 2.82
N ILE A 236 36.10 28.36 3.91
CA ILE A 236 35.37 27.34 4.64
C ILE A 236 34.26 26.90 3.69
N GLN A 237 34.66 26.21 2.61
CA GLN A 237 33.83 25.28 1.90
C GLN A 237 33.51 24.19 2.93
N ILE A 238 32.49 24.47 3.73
CA ILE A 238 31.79 23.50 4.54
C ILE A 238 31.24 22.48 3.54
N LYS A 239 32.07 21.51 3.18
CA LYS A 239 31.71 20.33 2.42
C LYS A 239 30.98 19.40 3.40
N ASN A 240 29.90 19.89 4.00
CA ASN A 240 28.95 19.09 4.77
C ASN A 240 28.14 18.27 3.76
N GLU A 241 28.81 17.34 3.09
CA GLU A 241 28.09 16.28 2.41
C GLU A 241 27.30 15.53 3.48
N PRO A 242 25.98 15.44 3.33
CA PRO A 242 25.15 14.91 4.38
C PRO A 242 25.48 13.41 4.52
N GLN A 243 26.00 13.02 5.70
CA GLN A 243 26.43 11.65 5.97
C GLN A 243 25.24 10.69 5.88
N SER A 244 25.44 9.53 5.24
CA SER A 244 24.45 8.45 5.24
C SER A 244 24.03 8.13 6.67
N TYR A 245 22.77 7.75 6.86
CA TYR A 245 22.35 7.16 8.12
C TYR A 245 23.18 5.89 8.39
N SER A 246 23.47 5.60 9.66
CA SER A 246 24.41 4.55 10.06
C SER A 246 23.95 3.13 9.70
N LYS A 247 22.65 2.94 9.43
CA LYS A 247 22.06 1.66 9.10
C LYS A 247 21.44 1.70 7.71
N LYS A 248 21.92 0.82 6.82
CA LYS A 248 21.28 0.56 5.54
C LYS A 248 19.91 -0.06 5.77
N VAL A 249 18.94 0.38 4.99
CA VAL A 249 17.60 -0.19 4.94
C VAL A 249 17.34 -0.81 3.57
N ASP A 250 16.55 -1.87 3.56
CA ASP A 250 16.07 -2.52 2.35
C ASP A 250 14.55 -2.36 2.25
N VAL A 251 14.03 -2.36 1.02
CA VAL A 251 12.57 -2.35 0.79
C VAL A 251 12.03 -3.73 1.14
N HIS A 252 11.21 -3.80 2.18
CA HIS A 252 10.35 -4.95 2.44
C HIS A 252 8.93 -4.57 2.02
N LEU A 253 8.48 -5.10 0.87
CA LEU A 253 7.10 -4.94 0.47
C LEU A 253 6.24 -5.71 1.46
N HIS A 254 5.36 -4.99 2.15
CA HIS A 254 4.44 -5.63 3.05
C HIS A 254 3.30 -6.24 2.24
N HIS A 255 2.96 -7.49 2.57
CA HIS A 255 1.86 -8.22 1.94
C HIS A 255 0.55 -7.43 1.91
N TRP A 256 0.28 -6.54 2.89
CA TRP A 256 -0.90 -5.68 2.87
C TRP A 256 -1.00 -4.77 1.64
N GLN A 257 0.13 -4.36 1.05
CA GLN A 257 0.16 -3.54 -0.18
C GLN A 257 -0.36 -4.33 -1.39
N ILE A 258 -0.13 -5.66 -1.41
CA ILE A 258 -0.66 -6.57 -2.42
C ILE A 258 -2.18 -6.74 -2.20
N PHE A 259 -2.59 -6.97 -0.95
CA PHE A 259 -4.00 -7.16 -0.62
C PHE A 259 -4.85 -5.91 -0.79
N TYR A 260 -4.27 -4.71 -0.68
CA TYR A 260 -4.92 -3.45 -1.07
C TYR A 260 -5.37 -3.46 -2.53
N LEU A 261 -4.53 -3.95 -3.46
CA LEU A 261 -4.90 -4.08 -4.87
C LEU A 261 -6.03 -5.09 -5.04
N LEU A 262 -5.94 -6.20 -4.32
CA LEU A 262 -6.96 -7.26 -4.37
C LEU A 262 -8.32 -6.81 -3.83
N ALA A 263 -8.38 -5.83 -2.92
CA ALA A 263 -9.65 -5.27 -2.43
C ALA A 263 -10.51 -4.60 -3.51
N PHE A 264 -9.91 -4.13 -4.61
CA PHE A 264 -10.70 -3.65 -5.76
C PHE A 264 -11.39 -4.82 -6.49
N PHE A 265 -10.80 -6.01 -6.44
CA PHE A 265 -11.32 -7.25 -7.03
C PHE A 265 -12.31 -7.96 -6.12
N THR A 266 -13.04 -7.25 -5.26
CA THR A 266 -14.04 -7.84 -4.34
C THR A 266 -15.38 -7.12 -4.34
N ARG A 267 -15.58 -6.20 -5.30
CA ARG A 267 -16.61 -5.16 -5.24
C ARG A 267 -17.95 -5.54 -5.87
N PHE A 268 -18.02 -6.67 -6.57
CA PHE A 268 -19.27 -7.08 -7.22
C PHE A 268 -20.13 -7.93 -6.31
N ASP A 269 -21.44 -7.67 -6.32
CA ASP A 269 -22.49 -8.53 -5.76
C ASP A 269 -22.67 -9.78 -6.63
N ASP A 270 -21.61 -10.57 -6.72
CA ASP A 270 -21.56 -11.83 -7.45
C ASP A 270 -20.96 -12.91 -6.52
N PRO A 271 -21.50 -14.14 -6.50
CA PRO A 271 -20.98 -15.20 -5.63
C PRO A 271 -19.49 -15.49 -5.81
N ILE A 272 -18.96 -15.46 -7.04
CA ILE A 272 -17.54 -15.71 -7.33
C ILE A 272 -16.70 -14.54 -6.83
N SER A 273 -17.16 -13.30 -7.01
CA SER A 273 -16.55 -12.10 -6.42
C SER A 273 -16.49 -12.18 -4.90
N ARG A 274 -17.55 -12.65 -4.24
CA ARG A 274 -17.59 -12.85 -2.78
C ARG A 274 -16.67 -13.96 -2.28
N VAL A 275 -16.53 -15.04 -3.06
CA VAL A 275 -15.54 -16.09 -2.75
C VAL A 275 -14.13 -15.51 -2.84
N ALA A 276 -13.81 -14.79 -3.92
CA ALA A 276 -12.53 -14.11 -4.09
C ALA A 276 -12.26 -13.15 -2.93
N ALA A 277 -13.28 -12.37 -2.53
CA ALA A 277 -13.24 -11.46 -1.40
C ALA A 277 -12.85 -12.16 -0.10
N GLY A 278 -13.54 -13.26 0.23
CA GLY A 278 -13.22 -14.07 1.39
C GLY A 278 -11.78 -14.61 1.32
N ILE A 279 -11.36 -15.14 0.17
CA ILE A 279 -9.99 -15.66 -0.01
C ILE A 279 -8.93 -14.60 0.26
N VAL A 280 -9.07 -13.42 -0.37
CA VAL A 280 -8.17 -12.28 -0.23
C VAL A 280 -8.07 -11.84 1.24
N LEU A 281 -9.22 -11.66 1.91
CA LEU A 281 -9.27 -11.28 3.31
C LEU A 281 -8.66 -12.36 4.21
N GLY A 282 -8.93 -13.65 3.93
CA GLY A 282 -8.45 -14.77 4.73
C GLY A 282 -6.94 -14.89 4.72
N ILE A 283 -6.33 -14.82 3.53
CA ILE A 283 -4.87 -14.86 3.37
C ILE A 283 -4.23 -13.60 3.99
N TYR A 284 -4.84 -12.43 3.78
CA TYR A 284 -4.38 -11.18 4.38
C TYR A 284 -4.33 -11.27 5.92
N THR A 285 -5.44 -11.67 6.53
CA THR A 285 -5.57 -11.77 7.98
C THR A 285 -4.65 -12.86 8.53
N GLN A 286 -4.50 -14.00 7.85
CA GLN A 286 -3.54 -15.04 8.22
C GLN A 286 -2.11 -14.48 8.32
N GLY A 287 -1.66 -13.73 7.32
CA GLY A 287 -0.31 -13.15 7.28
C GLY A 287 -0.04 -12.11 8.36
N MET A 288 -1.09 -11.49 8.92
CA MET A 288 -0.98 -10.59 10.07
C MET A 288 -0.97 -11.33 11.40
N ILE A 289 -1.71 -12.44 11.52
CA ILE A 289 -1.87 -13.20 12.77
C ILE A 289 -0.66 -14.10 13.03
N ALA A 290 -0.17 -14.82 12.00
CA ALA A 290 0.94 -15.77 12.10
C ALA A 290 2.20 -15.11 12.69
#